data_AF-A0A0R0AW72-F1
#
_entry.id   AF-A0A0R0AW72-F1
#
_cell.length_a   1.000
_cell.length_b   1.000
_cell.length_c   1.000
_cell.angle_alpha   90.00
_cell.angle_beta   90.00
_cell.angle_gamma   90.00
#
_symmetry.space_group_name_H-M   'P 1'
#
loop_
_entity.id
_entity.type
_entity.pdbx_description
1 polymer ?
#
loop_
_entity_poly.entity_id
_entity_poly.type
_entity_poly.pdbx_seq_one_letter_code
_entity_poly.pdbx_strand_id
1 'polypeptide(L)'
;MFQLDQHDAVFSHLNLRKEKHGDEDAAAADLKFSLNAPNTILNTIDPAILPAFWKKADKGQQQNLPMEGSTDLVALNLPLLGEQDITGKFEGYELSIGSLMDHIEAVFFADAKVKKITWKPLEGGSVAMGFTVSVLLDEDEDAELISAWRRGEVRLTLTPPSAAPQQADLAA
;
A
#
# COMPACT_ATOMS: atom_id res chain seq x y z
N MET A 1 -7.78 -6.27 -7.03
CA MET A 1 -7.09 -4.97 -6.98
C MET A 1 -6.55 -4.78 -5.58
N PHE A 2 -5.37 -4.18 -5.44
CA PHE A 2 -4.76 -3.93 -4.13
C PHE A 2 -5.68 -3.01 -3.30
N GLN A 3 -5.94 -3.37 -2.04
CA GLN A 3 -6.81 -2.64 -1.12
C GLN A 3 -6.28 -2.81 0.31
N LEU A 4 -6.44 -1.77 1.13
CA LEU A 4 -6.18 -1.81 2.57
C LEU A 4 -7.40 -1.27 3.31
N ASP A 5 -7.78 -1.91 4.41
CA ASP A 5 -8.85 -1.44 5.30
C ASP A 5 -8.29 -1.31 6.71
N GLN A 6 -8.29 -0.08 7.23
CA GLN A 6 -7.81 0.26 8.57
C GLN A 6 -6.48 -0.42 8.97
N HIS A 7 -5.53 -0.49 8.04
CA HIS A 7 -4.29 -1.22 8.22
C HIS A 7 -3.21 -0.33 8.84
N ASP A 8 -2.58 -0.80 9.91
CA ASP A 8 -1.48 -0.08 10.55
C ASP A 8 -0.23 -0.09 9.63
N ALA A 9 0.38 1.07 9.46
CA ALA A 9 1.53 1.26 8.57
C ALA A 9 2.47 2.35 9.10
N VAL A 10 3.68 2.35 8.58
CA VAL A 10 4.69 3.38 8.83
C VAL A 10 4.74 4.35 7.65
N PHE A 11 4.41 5.61 7.90
CA PHE A 11 4.57 6.73 6.98
C PHE A 11 6.04 7.18 6.95
N SER A 12 6.82 6.45 6.16
CA SER A 12 8.28 6.54 6.14
C SER A 12 8.85 7.80 5.47
N HIS A 13 8.17 8.38 4.47
CA HIS A 13 8.71 9.49 3.71
C HIS A 13 7.60 10.35 3.10
N LEU A 14 7.78 11.67 3.19
CA LEU A 14 6.96 12.69 2.54
C LEU A 14 7.84 13.51 1.62
N ASN A 15 7.47 13.62 0.34
CA ASN A 15 8.16 14.44 -0.63
C ASN A 15 7.18 15.41 -1.31
N LEU A 16 7.30 16.70 -1.01
CA LEU A 16 6.50 17.76 -1.62
C LEU A 16 7.12 18.21 -2.94
N ARG A 17 6.29 18.41 -3.96
CA ARG A 17 6.70 18.82 -5.30
C ARG A 17 5.68 19.78 -5.89
N LYS A 18 6.14 20.63 -6.82
CA LYS A 18 5.26 21.43 -7.67
C LYS A 18 5.06 20.68 -8.99
N GLU A 19 3.81 20.54 -9.42
CA GLU A 19 3.45 20.04 -10.74
C GLU A 19 2.77 21.13 -11.56
N LYS A 20 2.97 21.10 -12.87
CA LYS A 20 2.18 21.91 -13.78
C LYS A 20 0.86 21.20 -14.06
N HIS A 21 -0.25 21.80 -13.65
CA HIS A 21 -1.59 21.38 -14.03
C HIS A 21 -2.12 22.36 -15.08
N GLY A 22 -1.80 22.10 -16.35
CA GLY A 22 -2.03 23.06 -17.43
C GLY A 22 -1.10 24.27 -17.32
N ASP A 23 -1.68 25.46 -17.18
CA ASP A 23 -0.95 26.73 -17.03
C ASP A 23 -0.71 27.14 -15.56
N GLU A 24 -1.25 26.39 -14.59
CA GLU A 24 -1.12 26.67 -13.16
C GLU A 24 -0.17 25.68 -12.47
N ASP A 25 0.56 26.15 -11.45
CA ASP A 25 1.37 25.29 -10.58
C ASP A 25 0.47 24.73 -9.45
N ALA A 26 0.31 23.42 -9.40
CA ALA A 26 -0.37 22.70 -8.32
C ALA A 26 0.65 22.07 -7.36
N ALA A 27 0.32 22.04 -6.07
CA ALA A 27 1.10 21.30 -5.08
C ALA A 27 0.76 19.81 -5.17
N ALA A 28 1.78 18.96 -5.08
CA ALA A 28 1.62 17.52 -5.07
C ALA A 28 2.57 16.90 -4.04
N ALA A 29 2.23 15.70 -3.58
CA ALA A 29 3.06 14.96 -2.65
C ALA A 29 3.22 13.49 -3.07
N ASP A 30 4.42 12.95 -2.81
CA ASP A 30 4.69 11.53 -2.83
C ASP A 30 4.84 11.02 -1.39
N LEU A 31 3.94 10.12 -1.01
CA LEU A 31 3.82 9.56 0.34
C LEU A 31 4.29 8.10 0.31
N LYS A 32 5.33 7.76 1.07
CA LYS A 32 5.84 6.38 1.13
C LYS A 32 5.41 5.69 2.41
N PHE A 33 4.76 4.53 2.25
CA PHE A 33 4.31 3.70 3.36
C PHE A 33 5.04 2.36 3.38
N SER A 34 5.18 1.79 4.58
CA SER A 34 5.67 0.42 4.79
C SER A 34 4.80 -0.28 5.82
N LEU A 35 4.44 -1.54 5.55
CA LEU A 35 3.58 -2.35 6.42
C LEU A 35 3.97 -3.81 6.38
N ASN A 36 3.51 -4.58 7.38
CA ASN A 36 3.53 -6.04 7.35
C ASN A 36 2.09 -6.53 7.27
N ALA A 37 1.80 -7.39 6.31
CA ALA A 37 0.47 -7.95 6.09
C ALA A 37 0.54 -9.48 5.99
N PRO A 38 -0.60 -10.19 6.13
CA PRO A 38 -0.65 -11.61 5.81
C PRO A 38 -0.36 -11.82 4.33
N ASN A 39 0.30 -12.93 3.97
CA ASN A 39 0.68 -13.20 2.58
C ASN A 39 -0.52 -13.26 1.61
N THR A 40 -1.73 -13.51 2.12
CA THR A 40 -3.00 -13.50 1.38
C THR A 40 -3.31 -12.17 0.71
N ILE A 41 -2.75 -11.05 1.19
CA ILE A 41 -2.93 -9.74 0.56
C ILE A 41 -2.47 -9.73 -0.90
N LEU A 42 -1.43 -10.51 -1.23
CA LEU A 42 -0.89 -10.58 -2.59
C LEU A 42 -1.85 -11.27 -3.56
N ASN A 43 -2.79 -12.09 -3.08
CA ASN A 43 -3.82 -12.70 -3.92
C ASN A 43 -4.76 -11.65 -4.54
N THR A 44 -4.88 -10.47 -3.91
CA THR A 44 -5.67 -9.35 -4.46
C THR A 44 -5.01 -8.73 -5.69
N ILE A 45 -3.72 -9.00 -5.90
CA ILE A 45 -2.91 -8.54 -7.02
C ILE A 45 -2.80 -9.65 -8.06
N ASP A 46 -2.26 -10.80 -7.66
CA ASP A 46 -2.21 -12.00 -8.50
C ASP A 46 -2.24 -13.27 -7.60
N PRO A 47 -3.25 -14.15 -7.74
CA PRO A 47 -3.38 -15.36 -6.93
C PRO A 47 -2.24 -16.38 -7.13
N ALA A 48 -1.43 -16.26 -8.19
CA ALA A 48 -0.29 -17.14 -8.43
C ALA A 48 0.92 -16.83 -7.54
N ILE A 49 1.00 -15.63 -6.94
CA ILE A 49 2.16 -15.21 -6.14
C ILE A 49 2.32 -16.07 -4.89
N LEU A 50 1.23 -16.26 -4.14
CA LEU A 50 1.28 -16.95 -2.85
C LEU A 50 1.81 -18.39 -2.96
N PRO A 51 1.28 -19.27 -3.84
CA PRO A 51 1.81 -20.63 -4.00
C PRO A 51 3.21 -20.68 -4.64
N ALA A 52 3.68 -19.61 -5.29
CA ALA A 52 5.02 -19.56 -5.86
C ALA A 52 6.09 -19.27 -4.79
N PHE A 53 5.76 -18.44 -3.79
CA PHE A 53 6.74 -17.94 -2.80
C PHE A 53 6.63 -18.60 -1.42
N TRP A 54 5.47 -19.19 -1.09
CA TRP A 54 5.28 -19.93 0.16
C TRP A 54 4.91 -21.39 -0.09
N LYS A 55 5.29 -22.24 0.86
CA LYS A 55 4.96 -23.66 0.94
C LYS A 55 4.51 -24.01 2.35
N LYS A 56 3.90 -25.19 2.50
CA LYS A 56 3.62 -25.75 3.82
C LYS A 56 4.95 -26.03 4.54
N ALA A 57 4.96 -25.81 5.85
CA ALA A 57 6.11 -26.16 6.66
C ALA A 57 6.37 -27.67 6.62
N ASP A 58 7.64 -28.04 6.51
CA ASP A 58 8.06 -29.45 6.61
C ASP A 58 7.96 -29.93 8.07
N LYS A 59 7.64 -31.22 8.26
CA LYS A 59 7.54 -31.81 9.60
C LYS A 59 8.88 -31.68 10.34
N GLY A 60 8.87 -31.00 11.48
CA GLY A 60 10.04 -30.83 12.36
C GLY A 60 10.78 -29.50 12.20
N GLN A 61 10.36 -28.60 11.31
CA GLN A 61 10.88 -27.24 11.29
C GLN A 61 10.27 -26.39 12.42
N GLN A 62 11.12 -25.65 13.13
CA GLN A 62 10.68 -24.68 14.12
C GLN A 62 10.15 -23.46 13.36
N GLN A 63 8.83 -23.31 13.32
CA GLN A 63 8.16 -22.24 12.59
C GLN A 63 7.93 -21.04 13.50
N ASN A 64 8.00 -19.85 12.92
CA ASN A 64 7.44 -18.67 13.55
C ASN A 64 5.93 -18.85 13.71
N LEU A 65 5.35 -18.22 14.73
CA LEU A 65 3.90 -18.17 14.88
C LEU A 65 3.29 -17.59 13.60
N PRO A 66 2.31 -18.27 12.97
CA PRO A 66 1.65 -17.75 11.79
C PRO A 66 1.04 -16.39 12.08
N MET A 67 1.19 -15.45 11.15
CA MET A 67 0.50 -14.16 11.25
C MET A 67 -1.02 -14.37 11.18
N GLU A 68 -1.79 -13.64 11.98
CA GLU A 68 -3.26 -13.70 11.91
C GLU A 68 -3.75 -13.34 10.50
N GLY A 69 -4.67 -14.14 9.94
CA GLY A 69 -5.15 -13.97 8.56
C GLY A 69 -4.27 -14.61 7.46
N SER A 70 -3.17 -15.28 7.83
CA SER A 70 -2.35 -16.07 6.90
C SER A 70 -2.92 -17.48 6.64
N THR A 71 -2.41 -18.14 5.59
CA THR A 71 -2.77 -19.53 5.24
C THR A 71 -1.86 -20.56 5.92
N ASP A 72 -2.00 -21.85 5.60
CA ASP A 72 -1.06 -22.90 6.02
C ASP A 72 0.27 -22.89 5.22
N LEU A 73 0.39 -21.99 4.24
CA LEU A 73 1.62 -21.72 3.49
C LEU A 73 2.45 -20.68 4.25
N VAL A 74 3.24 -21.16 5.20
CA VAL A 74 3.99 -20.33 6.15
C VAL A 74 5.51 -20.34 5.93
N ALA A 75 6.04 -21.34 5.23
CA ALA A 75 7.47 -21.48 4.97
C ALA A 75 7.86 -20.93 3.59
N LEU A 76 9.06 -20.38 3.42
CA LEU A 76 9.49 -19.82 2.12
C LEU A 76 9.90 -20.89 1.11
N ASN A 77 9.45 -20.73 -0.13
CA ASN A 77 9.84 -21.57 -1.28
C ASN A 77 11.16 -21.07 -1.91
N LEU A 78 11.38 -19.75 -1.88
CA LEU A 78 12.53 -19.07 -2.49
C LEU A 78 13.25 -18.19 -1.44
N PRO A 79 13.89 -18.78 -0.40
CA PRO A 79 14.43 -18.02 0.73
C PRO A 79 15.62 -17.11 0.40
N LEU A 80 16.28 -17.33 -0.74
CA LEU A 80 17.40 -16.51 -1.21
C LEU A 80 16.95 -15.30 -2.05
N LEU A 81 15.66 -15.21 -2.35
CA LEU A 81 15.12 -14.15 -3.18
C LEU A 81 14.89 -12.88 -2.35
N GLY A 82 15.35 -11.75 -2.88
CA GLY A 82 15.21 -10.45 -2.24
C GLY A 82 13.81 -9.84 -2.40
N GLU A 83 13.72 -8.55 -2.12
CA GLU A 83 12.53 -7.74 -2.40
C GLU A 83 12.15 -7.81 -3.89
N GLN A 84 10.86 -7.86 -4.17
CA GLN A 84 10.27 -7.92 -5.50
C GLN A 84 9.44 -6.67 -5.77
N ASP A 85 9.37 -6.28 -7.04
CA ASP A 85 8.60 -5.12 -7.50
C ASP A 85 7.32 -5.56 -8.22
N ILE A 86 6.23 -4.83 -8.00
CA ILE A 86 5.00 -4.95 -8.78
C ILE A 86 4.95 -3.77 -9.75
N THR A 87 5.10 -4.09 -11.03
CA THR A 87 5.11 -3.12 -12.13
C THR A 87 3.68 -2.84 -12.59
N GLY A 88 3.00 -1.92 -11.89
CA GLY A 88 1.66 -1.47 -12.24
C GLY A 88 1.45 0.00 -11.85
N LYS A 89 0.63 0.71 -12.62
CA LYS A 89 0.12 2.03 -12.24
C LYS A 89 -1.33 1.83 -11.83
N PHE A 90 -1.64 2.23 -10.60
CA PHE A 90 -2.97 2.12 -10.03
C PHE A 90 -3.46 3.54 -9.73
N GLU A 91 -4.40 4.03 -10.52
CA GLU A 91 -4.88 5.41 -10.51
C GLU A 91 -6.36 5.46 -10.07
N GLY A 92 -6.83 6.61 -9.60
CA GLY A 92 -8.21 6.79 -9.12
C GLY A 92 -8.48 6.14 -7.76
N TYR A 93 -7.46 5.96 -6.93
CA TYR A 93 -7.63 5.40 -5.59
C TYR A 93 -8.10 6.47 -4.60
N GLU A 94 -8.85 6.05 -3.59
CA GLU A 94 -9.10 6.87 -2.41
C GLU A 94 -8.13 6.48 -1.30
N LEU A 95 -7.45 7.45 -0.71
CA LEU A 95 -6.53 7.26 0.41
C LEU A 95 -7.04 8.01 1.64
N SER A 96 -7.18 7.30 2.76
CA SER A 96 -7.41 7.90 4.08
C SER A 96 -6.24 7.57 5.01
N ILE A 97 -5.65 8.61 5.61
CA ILE A 97 -4.55 8.52 6.57
C ILE A 97 -5.08 8.92 7.95
N GLY A 98 -5.48 7.92 8.73
CA GLY A 98 -5.90 8.08 10.11
C GLY A 98 -4.74 8.01 11.10
N SER A 99 -5.03 8.39 12.34
CA SER A 99 -4.18 8.12 13.49
C SER A 99 -4.54 6.79 14.14
N LEU A 100 -3.60 6.22 14.88
CA LEU A 100 -3.87 5.12 15.83
C LEU A 100 -4.66 5.60 17.06
N MET A 101 -4.80 6.91 17.24
CA MET A 101 -5.54 7.55 18.32
C MET A 101 -6.87 8.10 17.80
N ASP A 102 -7.97 7.84 18.51
CA ASP A 102 -9.36 8.12 18.08
C ASP A 102 -9.74 9.62 17.96
N HIS A 103 -8.85 10.56 18.28
CA HIS A 103 -9.15 11.99 18.37
C HIS A 103 -8.43 12.86 17.35
N ILE A 104 -7.75 12.26 16.37
CA ILE A 104 -7.06 12.99 15.30
C ILE A 104 -7.81 12.74 14.00
N GLU A 105 -8.24 13.83 13.36
CA GLU A 105 -8.91 13.78 12.07
C GLU A 105 -8.01 13.13 11.01
N ALA A 106 -8.63 12.35 10.13
CA ALA A 106 -7.95 11.64 9.08
C ALA A 106 -7.82 12.55 7.85
N VAL A 107 -6.64 12.51 7.22
CA VAL A 107 -6.42 13.19 5.94
C VAL A 107 -6.95 12.32 4.82
N PHE A 108 -7.75 12.87 3.93
CA PHE A 108 -8.42 12.12 2.86
C PHE A 108 -8.07 12.68 1.48
N PHE A 109 -7.71 11.79 0.55
CA PHE A 109 -7.43 12.12 -0.84
C PHE A 109 -8.30 11.26 -1.76
N ALA A 110 -9.11 11.91 -2.61
CA ALA A 110 -10.07 11.23 -3.49
C ALA A 110 -9.47 10.71 -4.81
N ASP A 111 -8.37 11.32 -5.28
CA ASP A 111 -7.67 10.91 -6.50
C ASP A 111 -6.19 10.68 -6.22
N ALA A 112 -5.91 9.47 -5.76
CA ALA A 112 -4.58 9.01 -5.41
C ALA A 112 -4.05 8.03 -6.46
N LYS A 113 -2.74 8.11 -6.68
CA LYS A 113 -2.01 7.21 -7.58
C LYS A 113 -1.02 6.34 -6.82
N VAL A 114 -1.29 5.04 -6.74
CA VAL A 114 -0.40 4.06 -6.11
C VAL A 114 0.64 3.59 -7.13
N LYS A 115 1.91 3.68 -6.74
CA LYS A 115 3.08 3.35 -7.55
C LYS A 115 4.18 2.73 -6.69
N LYS A 116 5.16 2.09 -7.35
CA LYS A 116 6.35 1.52 -6.70
C LYS A 116 5.99 0.57 -5.54
N ILE A 117 5.06 -0.35 -5.79
CA ILE A 117 4.71 -1.37 -4.79
C ILE A 117 5.86 -2.38 -4.77
N THR A 118 6.50 -2.51 -3.62
CA THR A 118 7.53 -3.50 -3.34
C THR A 118 7.03 -4.47 -2.28
N TRP A 119 7.50 -5.71 -2.34
CA TRP A 119 7.15 -6.69 -1.34
C TRP A 119 8.28 -7.70 -1.12
N LYS A 120 8.38 -8.19 0.11
CA LYS A 120 9.35 -9.20 0.52
C LYS A 120 8.65 -10.29 1.30
N PRO A 121 8.75 -11.56 0.86
CA PRO A 121 8.14 -12.66 1.59
C PRO A 121 8.88 -12.90 2.90
N LEU A 122 8.15 -13.20 3.98
CA LEU A 122 8.69 -13.52 5.29
C LEU A 122 8.21 -14.90 5.74
N GLU A 123 9.03 -15.55 6.59
CA GLU A 123 8.64 -16.78 7.29
C GLU A 123 7.47 -16.51 8.24
N GLY A 124 6.60 -17.49 8.42
CA GLY A 124 5.37 -17.35 9.22
C GLY A 124 4.16 -16.82 8.43
N GLY A 125 4.22 -16.88 7.09
CA GLY A 125 3.08 -16.54 6.23
C GLY A 125 2.75 -15.05 6.15
N SER A 126 3.75 -14.19 6.39
CA SER A 126 3.62 -12.73 6.31
C SER A 126 4.43 -12.15 5.16
N VAL A 127 4.12 -10.92 4.78
CA VAL A 127 4.81 -10.16 3.75
C VAL A 127 5.11 -8.76 4.27
N ALA A 128 6.35 -8.31 4.11
CA ALA A 128 6.69 -6.90 4.26
C ALA A 128 6.40 -6.19 2.93
N MET A 129 5.64 -5.11 2.96
CA MET A 129 5.26 -4.35 1.77
C MET A 129 5.68 -2.89 1.91
N GLY A 130 6.08 -2.29 0.79
CA GLY A 130 6.30 -0.87 0.62
C GLY A 130 5.52 -0.36 -0.57
N PHE A 131 5.00 0.86 -0.51
CA PHE A 131 4.40 1.50 -1.68
C PHE A 131 4.47 3.02 -1.58
N THR A 132 4.35 3.70 -2.72
CA THR A 132 4.25 5.15 -2.79
C THR A 132 2.87 5.54 -3.30
N VAL A 133 2.24 6.51 -2.64
CA VAL A 133 1.00 7.13 -3.11
C VAL A 133 1.32 8.56 -3.53
N SER A 134 0.94 8.92 -4.74
CA SER A 134 1.04 10.27 -5.27
C SER A 134 -0.33 10.94 -5.17
N VAL A 135 -0.38 12.13 -4.59
CA VAL A 135 -1.61 12.91 -4.40
C VAL A 135 -1.38 14.36 -4.81
N LEU A 136 -2.45 15.03 -5.23
CA LEU A 136 -2.50 16.49 -5.30
C LEU A 136 -2.86 17.03 -3.90
N LEU A 137 -2.37 18.22 -3.57
CA LEU A 137 -2.61 18.87 -2.29
C LEU A 137 -3.38 20.16 -2.50
N ASP A 138 -4.41 20.35 -1.68
CA ASP A 138 -5.08 21.63 -1.52
C ASP A 138 -4.40 22.46 -0.40
N GLU A 139 -4.61 23.80 -0.39
CA GLU A 139 -3.91 24.73 0.51
C GLU A 139 -4.07 24.39 2.01
N ASP A 140 -5.15 23.71 2.39
CA ASP A 140 -5.49 23.39 3.78
C ASP A 140 -4.92 22.04 4.27
N GLU A 141 -4.47 21.15 3.38
CA GLU A 141 -4.12 19.76 3.72
C GLU A 141 -2.66 19.59 4.21
N ASP A 142 -1.80 20.57 3.93
CA ASP A 142 -0.36 20.53 4.20
C ASP A 142 -0.06 20.29 5.69
N ALA A 143 -0.75 20.98 6.58
CA ALA A 143 -0.48 20.94 8.02
C ALA A 143 -0.79 19.56 8.62
N GLU A 144 -1.92 18.98 8.23
CA GLU A 144 -2.38 17.68 8.73
C GLU A 144 -1.53 16.54 8.18
N LEU A 145 -1.17 16.60 6.90
CA LEU A 145 -0.29 15.63 6.26
C LEU A 145 1.10 15.62 6.91
N ILE A 146 1.67 16.80 7.16
CA ILE A 146 2.96 16.93 7.84
C ILE A 146 2.86 16.42 9.28
N SER A 147 1.75 16.67 9.98
CA SER A 147 1.49 16.12 11.31
C SER A 147 1.43 14.58 11.30
N ALA A 148 0.72 13.99 10.32
CA ALA A 148 0.65 12.55 10.13
C ALA A 148 2.03 11.94 9.86
N TRP A 149 2.83 12.56 8.99
CA TRP A 149 4.19 12.13 8.72
C TRP A 149 5.09 12.19 9.96
N ARG A 150 5.00 13.26 10.78
CA ARG A 150 5.78 13.38 12.02
C ARG A 150 5.48 12.29 13.05
N ARG A 151 4.24 11.80 13.10
CA ARG A 151 3.86 10.69 13.98
C ARG A 151 4.52 9.37 13.55
N GLY A 152 4.75 9.20 12.24
CA GLY A 152 5.35 8.01 11.66
C GLY A 152 4.37 6.83 11.59
N GLU A 153 3.71 6.47 12.69
CA GLU A 153 2.72 5.40 12.70
C GLU A 153 1.32 5.94 12.34
N VAL A 154 0.67 5.30 11.38
CA VAL A 154 -0.62 5.71 10.82
C VAL A 154 -1.52 4.52 10.57
N ARG A 155 -2.83 4.78 10.48
CA ARG A 155 -3.83 3.80 10.07
C ARG A 155 -4.32 4.13 8.66
N LEU A 156 -4.04 3.26 7.72
CA LEU A 156 -4.32 3.48 6.30
C LEU A 156 -5.59 2.75 5.85
N THR A 157 -6.43 3.46 5.12
CA THR A 157 -7.45 2.85 4.26
C THR A 157 -7.15 3.26 2.83
N LEU A 158 -7.07 2.28 1.94
CA LEU A 158 -6.75 2.47 0.53
C LEU A 158 -7.79 1.73 -0.29
N THR A 159 -8.70 2.48 -0.90
CA THR A 159 -9.85 1.94 -1.63
C THR A 159 -9.61 2.03 -3.13
N PRO A 160 -9.72 0.93 -3.89
CA PRO A 160 -9.62 1.00 -5.34
C PRO A 160 -10.81 1.77 -5.95
N PRO A 161 -10.65 2.38 -7.14
CA PRO A 161 -11.77 3.03 -7.81
C PRO A 161 -12.92 2.04 -8.00
N SER A 162 -14.14 2.46 -7.67
CA SER A 162 -15.33 1.73 -8.13
C SER A 162 -15.25 1.64 -9.64
N ALA A 163 -15.45 0.45 -10.21
CA ALA A 163 -15.44 0.25 -11.65
C ALA A 163 -16.64 0.97 -12.30
N ALA A 164 -16.58 2.29 -12.41
CA ALA A 164 -17.26 3.01 -13.48
C ALA A 164 -16.48 2.69 -14.77
N PRO A 165 -17.15 2.29 -15.85
CA PRO A 165 -16.46 1.93 -17.09
C PRO A 165 -15.61 3.12 -17.52
N GLN A 166 -14.31 2.86 -17.71
CA GLN A 166 -13.46 3.71 -18.54
C GLN A 166 -14.25 4.00 -19.81
N GLN A 167 -14.75 5.24 -19.93
CA GLN A 167 -15.30 5.73 -21.18
C GLN A 167 -14.21 5.52 -22.22
N ALA A 168 -14.44 4.55 -23.10
CA ALA A 168 -13.69 4.38 -24.32
C ALA A 168 -13.77 5.72 -25.03
N ASP A 169 -12.66 6.45 -24.99
CA ASP A 169 -12.53 7.74 -25.62
C ASP A 169 -12.91 7.59 -27.10
N LEU A 170 -13.77 8.51 -27.52
CA LEU A 170 -14.52 8.49 -28.76
C LEU A 170 -13.56 8.67 -29.94
N ALA A 171 -13.25 7.57 -30.61
CA ALA A 171 -12.81 7.60 -32.00
C ALA A 171 -13.98 7.20 -32.90
N ALA A 172 -14.77 8.19 -33.30
CA ALA A 172 -15.69 8.14 -34.44
C ALA A 172 -15.57 9.44 -35.23
#